data_AF-A0A6A1TNL8-F1
#
_entry.id   AF-A0A6A1TNL8-F1
#
_cell.length_a   1.000
_cell.length_b   1.000
_cell.length_c   1.000
_cell.angle_alpha   90.00
_cell.angle_beta   90.00
_cell.angle_gamma   90.00
#
_symmetry.space_group_name_H-M   'P 1'
#
loop_
_entity.id
_entity.type
_entity.pdbx_description
1 polymer ?
#
loop_
_entity_poly.entity_id
_entity_poly.type
_entity_poly.pdbx_seq_one_letter_code
_entity_poly.pdbx_strand_id
1 'polypeptide(L)'
;MDGKMLARLGAVVFVAVAITATAIEMSRKEEAPEAWPSGRAAVTAADPLRDELIRCQALGEAGPRDPACLRAWAENRNRFLAPGARPAERLPDMPPAPRNDATPQPGRTDQPALEPVAPIAPSQLDQAR
;
A
#
# COMPACT_ATOMS: atom_id res chain seq x y z
N MET A 1 13.15 42.50 23.06
CA MET A 1 13.02 41.04 22.98
C MET A 1 13.59 40.45 24.26
N ASP A 2 12.82 39.67 24.99
CA ASP A 2 13.24 39.06 26.25
C ASP A 2 14.33 38.03 26.01
N GLY A 3 15.60 38.44 26.16
CA GLY A 3 16.77 37.58 25.96
C GLY A 3 16.72 36.31 26.83
N LYS A 4 16.01 36.36 27.96
CA LYS A 4 15.75 35.20 28.81
C LYS A 4 14.76 34.20 28.21
N MET A 5 13.77 34.65 27.43
CA MET A 5 12.91 33.75 26.64
C MET A 5 13.70 33.14 25.49
N LEU A 6 14.53 33.93 24.81
CA LEU A 6 15.36 33.44 23.71
C LEU A 6 16.38 32.39 24.17
N ALA A 7 17.02 32.61 25.33
CA ALA A 7 17.95 31.65 25.92
C ALA A 7 17.25 30.33 26.31
N ARG A 8 16.04 30.42 26.88
CA ARG A 8 15.23 29.23 27.21
C ARG A 8 14.82 28.46 25.96
N LEU A 9 14.41 29.16 24.91
CA LEU A 9 14.04 28.55 23.65
C LEU A 9 15.24 27.83 23.02
N GLY A 10 16.40 28.48 22.99
CA GLY A 10 17.64 27.88 22.50
C GLY A 10 18.03 26.61 23.28
N ALA A 11 17.94 26.66 24.61
CA ALA A 11 18.23 25.50 25.46
C ALA A 11 17.28 24.33 25.20
N VAL A 12 15.98 24.59 25.07
CA VAL A 12 14.98 23.55 24.78
C VAL A 12 15.21 22.91 23.42
N VAL A 13 15.48 23.70 22.39
CA VAL A 13 15.78 23.18 21.04
C VAL A 13 17.06 22.34 21.06
N PHE A 14 18.12 22.80 21.74
CA PHE A 14 19.36 22.04 21.85
C PHE A 14 19.17 20.70 22.57
N VAL A 15 18.42 20.68 23.68
CA VAL A 15 18.09 19.44 24.40
C VAL A 15 17.27 18.49 23.52
N ALA A 16 16.27 18.99 22.80
CA ALA A 16 15.47 18.18 21.88
C ALA A 16 16.35 17.54 20.79
N VAL A 17 17.23 18.33 20.15
CA VAL A 17 18.18 17.84 19.13
C VAL A 17 19.13 16.80 19.72
N ALA A 18 19.66 17.02 20.92
CA ALA A 18 20.54 16.07 21.60
C ALA A 18 19.84 14.72 21.87
N ILE A 19 18.59 14.76 22.37
CA ILE A 19 17.78 13.56 22.61
C ILE A 19 17.53 12.80 21.30
N THR A 20 17.12 13.50 20.24
CA THR A 20 16.90 12.88 18.92
C THR A 20 18.19 12.25 18.37
N ALA A 21 19.32 12.93 18.47
CA ALA A 21 20.62 12.38 18.04
C ALA A 21 21.00 11.13 18.82
N THR A 22 20.81 11.11 20.15
CA THR A 22 21.08 9.92 20.98
C THR A 22 20.13 8.76 20.67
N ALA A 23 18.86 9.05 20.38
CA ALA A 23 17.89 8.02 20.00
C ALA A 23 18.27 7.38 18.66
N ILE A 24 18.77 8.15 17.68
CA ILE A 24 19.22 7.61 16.38
C ILE A 24 20.50 6.78 16.54
N GLU A 25 21.46 7.21 17.37
CA GLU A 25 22.67 6.44 17.69
C GLU A 25 22.34 5.11 18.38
N MET A 26 21.40 5.11 19.33
CA MET A 26 20.94 3.87 19.99
C MET A 26 20.16 2.98 19.02
N SER A 27 19.22 3.54 18.25
CA SER A 27 18.47 2.82 17.22
C SER A 27 19.42 2.20 16.20
N ARG A 28 20.44 2.91 15.72
CA ARG A 28 21.43 2.35 14.78
C ARG A 28 22.25 1.19 15.34
N LYS A 29 22.46 1.15 16.66
CA LYS A 29 23.24 0.09 17.32
C LYS A 29 22.41 -1.16 17.58
N GLU A 30 21.10 -0.99 17.82
CA GLU A 30 20.10 -2.06 17.83
C GLU A 30 19.76 -2.52 16.40
N GLU A 31 19.77 -1.60 15.42
CA GLU A 31 19.64 -1.83 13.97
C GLU A 31 20.99 -2.14 13.30
N ALA A 32 21.94 -2.75 14.00
CA ALA A 32 22.88 -3.63 13.31
C ALA A 32 22.00 -4.66 12.56
N PRO A 33 22.12 -4.77 11.23
CA PRO A 33 21.00 -4.96 10.33
C PRO A 33 20.33 -6.32 10.50
N GLU A 34 19.42 -6.43 11.47
CA GLU A 34 18.42 -7.48 11.46
C GLU A 34 17.51 -7.17 10.29
N ALA A 35 17.76 -7.91 9.21
CA ALA A 35 17.01 -7.86 7.99
C ALA A 35 15.51 -7.93 8.32
N TRP A 36 14.85 -6.79 8.13
CA TRP A 36 13.39 -6.67 8.10
C TRP A 36 12.77 -7.93 7.47
N PRO A 37 11.99 -8.74 8.21
CA PRO A 37 11.46 -10.00 7.70
C PRO A 37 10.23 -9.78 6.80
N SER A 38 9.74 -8.55 6.67
CA SER A 38 8.68 -8.23 5.72
C SER A 38 9.26 -7.93 4.35
N GLY A 39 9.55 -8.98 3.58
CA GLY A 39 9.50 -8.89 2.13
C GLY A 39 10.54 -7.98 1.49
N ARG A 40 11.79 -8.00 1.95
CA ARG A 40 12.91 -7.84 1.02
C ARG A 40 12.94 -9.10 0.14
N ALA A 41 11.89 -9.28 -0.68
CA ALA A 41 12.04 -9.98 -1.96
C ALA A 41 13.32 -9.41 -2.53
N ALA A 42 14.25 -10.33 -2.79
CA ALA A 42 15.68 -10.13 -2.64
C ALA A 42 16.18 -8.80 -3.18
N VAL A 43 17.39 -8.44 -2.77
CA VAL A 43 18.28 -7.62 -3.60
C VAL A 43 18.45 -8.35 -4.96
N THR A 44 17.41 -8.37 -5.78
CA THR A 44 17.39 -8.84 -7.15
C THR A 44 18.00 -7.69 -7.91
N ALA A 45 19.27 -7.86 -8.26
CA ALA A 45 20.06 -7.11 -9.22
C ALA A 45 19.38 -5.82 -9.73
N ALA A 46 19.85 -4.66 -9.26
CA ALA A 46 19.64 -3.33 -9.85
C ALA A 46 18.41 -3.25 -10.77
N ASP A 47 17.20 -3.34 -10.21
CA ASP A 47 15.99 -3.28 -11.02
C ASP A 47 15.89 -1.85 -11.57
N PRO A 48 16.10 -1.62 -12.89
CA PRO A 48 16.05 -0.28 -13.46
C PRO A 48 14.67 0.37 -13.25
N LEU A 49 13.63 -0.44 -13.03
CA LEU A 49 12.30 0.05 -12.67
C LEU A 49 12.30 0.72 -11.29
N ARG A 50 13.07 0.19 -10.33
CA ARG A 50 13.17 0.77 -8.99
C ARG A 50 13.84 2.14 -9.04
N ASP A 51 14.91 2.26 -9.82
CA ASP A 51 15.63 3.53 -9.98
C ASP A 51 14.76 4.59 -10.68
N GLU A 52 13.98 4.19 -11.68
CA GLU A 52 13.00 5.07 -12.34
C GLU A 52 11.91 5.53 -11.36
N LEU A 53 11.36 4.63 -10.54
CA LEU A 53 10.36 4.99 -9.53
C LEU A 53 10.92 5.97 -8.48
N ILE A 54 12.16 5.78 -8.04
CA ILE A 54 12.83 6.72 -7.09
C ILE A 54 13.00 8.09 -7.74
N ARG A 55 13.43 8.14 -9.01
CA ARG A 55 13.53 9.40 -9.76
C ARG A 55 12.16 10.09 -9.87
N CYS A 56 11.12 9.34 -10.21
CA CYS A 56 9.76 9.85 -10.33
C CYS A 56 9.19 10.35 -9.01
N GLN A 57 9.55 9.73 -7.89
CA GLN A 57 9.18 10.22 -6.56
C GLN A 57 9.88 11.56 -6.24
N ALA A 58 11.14 11.72 -6.62
CA ALA A 58 11.89 12.95 -6.42
C ALA A 58 11.32 14.15 -7.22
N LEU A 59 10.59 13.88 -8.31
CA LEU A 59 9.91 14.92 -9.10
C LEU A 59 8.64 15.49 -8.41
N GLY A 60 8.08 14.79 -7.42
CA GLY A 60 6.88 15.24 -6.71
C GLY A 60 5.70 15.51 -7.66
N GLU A 61 5.14 16.72 -7.58
CA GLU A 61 4.01 17.17 -8.42
C GLU A 61 4.28 17.13 -9.93
N ALA A 62 5.55 17.16 -10.36
CA ALA A 62 5.89 17.03 -11.77
C ALA A 62 5.80 15.56 -12.26
N GLY A 63 5.93 14.58 -11.35
CA GLY A 63 5.93 13.16 -11.68
C GLY A 63 4.68 12.68 -12.44
N PRO A 64 3.45 13.04 -12.02
CA PRO A 64 2.23 12.67 -12.75
C PRO A 64 2.09 13.29 -14.15
N ARG A 65 2.89 14.31 -14.48
CA ARG A 65 2.90 14.96 -15.80
C ARG A 65 3.94 14.36 -16.75
N ASP A 66 4.86 13.54 -16.25
CA ASP A 66 5.90 12.89 -17.04
C ASP A 66 5.42 11.52 -17.57
N PRO A 67 5.37 11.31 -18.90
CA PRO A 67 4.94 10.05 -19.49
C PRO A 67 5.85 8.86 -19.16
N ALA A 68 7.14 9.08 -18.89
CA ALA A 68 8.04 8.02 -18.43
C ALA A 68 7.66 7.55 -17.02
N CYS A 69 7.33 8.48 -16.14
CA CYS A 69 6.89 8.17 -14.78
C CYS A 69 5.55 7.45 -14.75
N LEU A 70 4.59 7.87 -15.58
CA LEU A 70 3.30 7.18 -15.68
C LEU A 70 3.48 5.71 -16.13
N ARG A 71 4.38 5.44 -17.07
CA ARG A 71 4.70 4.06 -17.50
C ARG A 71 5.36 3.26 -16.40
N ALA A 72 6.34 3.83 -15.70
CA ALA A 72 7.03 3.15 -14.61
C ALA A 72 6.06 2.73 -13.48
N TRP A 73 5.13 3.62 -13.10
CA TRP A 73 4.11 3.31 -12.10
C TRP A 73 3.12 2.23 -12.56
N ALA A 74 2.70 2.27 -13.82
CA ALA A 74 1.81 1.25 -14.38
C ALA A 74 2.48 -0.14 -14.39
N GLU A 75 3.74 -0.21 -14.81
CA GLU A 75 4.54 -1.44 -14.82
C GLU A 75 4.73 -2.00 -13.40
N ASN A 76 5.08 -1.14 -12.44
CA ASN A 76 5.22 -1.52 -11.05
C ASN A 76 3.93 -2.15 -10.50
N ARG A 77 2.79 -1.49 -10.75
CA ARG A 77 1.47 -2.01 -10.35
C ARG A 77 1.17 -3.36 -11.01
N ASN A 78 1.48 -3.52 -12.29
CA ASN A 78 1.27 -4.78 -13.00
C ASN A 78 2.09 -5.91 -12.39
N ARG A 79 3.35 -5.67 -12.02
CA ARG A 79 4.20 -6.67 -11.33
C ARG A 79 3.62 -7.09 -9.99
N PHE A 80 3.13 -6.13 -9.21
CA PHE A 80 2.51 -6.42 -7.90
C PHE A 80 1.18 -7.17 -8.01
N LEU A 81 0.40 -6.90 -9.06
CA LEU A 81 -0.91 -7.50 -9.27
C LEU A 81 -0.88 -8.72 -10.20
N ALA A 82 0.29 -9.12 -10.70
CA ALA A 82 0.41 -10.26 -11.60
C ALA A 82 -0.09 -11.55 -10.91
N PRO A 83 -0.87 -12.41 -11.60
CA PRO A 83 -1.22 -13.72 -11.09
C PRO A 83 0.05 -14.51 -10.74
N GLY A 84 0.17 -14.96 -9.49
CA GLY A 84 1.37 -15.63 -8.98
C GLY A 84 2.45 -14.72 -8.38
N ALA A 85 2.24 -13.40 -8.31
CA ALA A 85 3.13 -12.47 -7.61
C ALA A 85 3.06 -12.59 -6.08
N ARG A 86 1.97 -13.14 -5.55
CA ARG A 86 1.91 -13.53 -4.14
C ARG A 86 2.65 -14.85 -4.00
N PRO A 87 3.58 -15.00 -3.04
CA PRO A 87 3.97 -16.31 -2.58
C PRO A 87 2.69 -17.10 -2.36
N ALA A 88 2.54 -18.25 -3.01
CA ALA A 88 1.52 -19.19 -2.61
C ALA A 88 1.89 -19.61 -1.20
N GLU A 89 1.43 -18.84 -0.21
CA GLU A 89 1.43 -19.24 1.19
C GLU A 89 0.66 -20.56 1.16
N ARG A 90 1.39 -21.68 1.14
CA ARG A 90 0.82 -22.99 1.39
C ARG A 90 0.31 -22.89 2.82
N LEU A 91 -0.94 -22.49 2.97
CA LEU A 91 -1.67 -22.65 4.22
C LEU A 91 -1.46 -24.13 4.59
N PRO A 92 -0.95 -24.45 5.79
CA PRO A 92 -0.74 -25.83 6.18
C PRO A 92 -2.04 -26.60 5.94
N ASP A 93 -1.92 -27.81 5.37
CA ASP A 93 -3.04 -28.66 4.97
C ASP A 93 -4.04 -28.73 6.13
N MET A 94 -5.17 -28.04 5.98
CA MET A 94 -6.20 -28.01 7.01
C MET A 94 -6.92 -29.35 6.90
N PRO A 95 -6.98 -30.18 7.96
CA PRO A 95 -7.66 -31.46 7.88
C PRO A 95 -9.11 -31.22 7.45
N PRO A 96 -9.68 -32.07 6.58
CA PRO A 96 -11.02 -31.87 6.07
C PRO A 96 -11.99 -31.76 7.24
N ALA A 97 -12.84 -30.72 7.21
CA ALA A 97 -13.90 -30.57 8.20
C ALA A 97 -14.75 -31.85 8.24
N PRO A 98 -15.18 -32.32 9.43
CA PRO A 98 -16.03 -33.49 9.54
C PRO A 98 -17.30 -33.23 8.73
N ARG A 99 -17.51 -34.06 7.70
CA ARG A 99 -18.77 -34.08 6.96
C ARG A 99 -19.82 -34.63 7.91
N ASN A 100 -20.63 -33.74 8.49
CA ASN A 100 -21.93 -34.18 8.96
C ASN A 100 -22.70 -34.55 7.69
N ASP A 101 -23.01 -35.83 7.54
CA ASP A 101 -23.83 -36.37 6.46
C ASP A 101 -25.24 -35.78 6.55
N ALA A 102 -25.39 -34.54 6.09
CA ALA A 102 -26.66 -33.96 5.73
C ALA A 102 -26.97 -34.43 4.31
N THR A 103 -27.85 -35.42 4.24
CA THR A 103 -28.51 -35.96 3.06
C THR A 103 -28.78 -34.87 2.01
N PRO A 104 -28.50 -35.09 0.71
CA PRO A 104 -28.88 -34.15 -0.34
C PRO A 104 -30.41 -34.00 -0.34
N GLN A 105 -30.93 -32.82 0.02
CA GLN A 105 -32.34 -32.48 -0.16
C GLN A 105 -32.57 -32.09 -1.63
N PRO A 106 -33.28 -32.90 -2.44
CA PRO A 106 -33.65 -32.51 -3.80
C PRO A 106 -34.91 -31.65 -3.71
N GLY A 107 -34.75 -30.32 -3.60
CA GLY A 107 -35.94 -29.47 -3.47
C GLY A 107 -35.70 -27.97 -3.24
N ARG A 108 -34.67 -27.37 -3.83
CA ARG A 108 -34.57 -25.90 -3.88
C ARG A 108 -34.51 -25.40 -5.31
N THR A 109 -35.62 -25.56 -6.02
CA THR A 109 -36.02 -24.66 -7.10
C THR A 109 -36.52 -23.36 -6.47
N ASP A 110 -35.60 -22.45 -6.17
CA ASP A 110 -35.88 -21.03 -6.11
C ASP A 110 -34.83 -20.37 -7.00
N GLN A 111 -35.10 -20.39 -8.30
CA GLN A 111 -34.41 -19.57 -9.28
C GLN A 111 -35.16 -18.24 -9.28
N PRO A 112 -34.60 -17.12 -8.78
CA PRO A 112 -35.20 -15.82 -9.02
C PRO A 112 -35.10 -15.59 -10.52
N ALA A 113 -36.26 -15.42 -11.15
CA ALA A 113 -36.36 -15.10 -12.56
C ALA A 113 -35.43 -13.92 -12.90
N LEU A 114 -34.71 -14.08 -14.01
CA LEU A 114 -34.02 -12.99 -14.69
C LEU A 114 -35.05 -11.90 -15.02
N GLU A 115 -35.19 -10.89 -14.16
CA GLU A 115 -35.85 -9.65 -14.54
C GLU A 115 -34.90 -8.84 -15.44
N PRO A 116 -35.35 -8.41 -16.64
CA PRO A 116 -34.55 -7.54 -17.48
C PRO A 116 -34.40 -6.17 -16.81
N VAL A 117 -33.15 -5.79 -16.50
CA VAL A 117 -32.83 -4.44 -16.03
C VAL A 117 -33.22 -3.43 -17.13
N ALA A 118 -34.26 -2.65 -16.87
CA ALA A 118 -34.66 -1.55 -17.75
C ALA A 118 -33.55 -0.48 -17.82
N PRO A 119 -33.35 0.17 -18.99
CA PRO A 119 -32.32 1.18 -19.15
C PRO A 119 -32.62 2.45 -18.34
N ILE A 120 -31.63 2.91 -17.59
CA ILE A 120 -31.67 4.18 -16.85
C ILE A 120 -31.63 5.33 -17.88
N ALA A 121 -32.76 6.03 -18.04
CA ALA A 121 -32.82 7.27 -18.82
C ALA A 121 -32.18 8.44 -18.03
N PRO A 122 -31.39 9.32 -18.66
CA PRO A 122 -30.87 10.51 -18.01
C PRO A 122 -31.97 11.56 -17.79
N SER A 123 -32.06 12.07 -16.56
CA SER A 123 -32.96 13.17 -16.18
C SER A 123 -32.52 14.49 -16.85
N GLN A 124 -33.16 14.83 -17.96
CA GLN A 124 -33.18 16.17 -18.54
C GLN A 124 -34.33 16.95 -17.90
N LEU A 125 -34.03 17.92 -17.01
CA LEU A 125 -34.83 19.12 -16.74
C LEU A 125 -34.24 19.85 -15.52
N ASP A 126 -33.42 20.86 -15.76
CA ASP A 126 -33.77 22.21 -15.32
C ASP A 126 -32.89 23.25 -16.04
N GLN A 127 -33.40 23.67 -17.21
CA GLN A 127 -33.09 24.94 -17.83
C GLN A 127 -34.39 25.74 -17.82
N ALA A 128 -34.57 26.64 -16.86
CA ALA A 128 -35.38 27.88 -16.97
C ALA A 128 -35.34 28.70 -15.67
N ARG A 129 -34.40 29.67 -15.59
CA ARG A 129 -34.66 31.10 -15.33
C ARG A 129 -33.40 31.81 -14.81
#